data_AF-A0A1C8ZTW9-F1
#
_entry.id   AF-A0A1C8ZTW9-F1
#
_cell.length_a   1.000
_cell.length_b   1.000
_cell.length_c   1.000
_cell.angle_alpha   90.00
_cell.angle_beta   90.00
_cell.angle_gamma   90.00
#
_symmetry.space_group_name_H-M   'P 1'
#
loop_
_entity.id
_entity.type
_entity.pdbx_description
1 polymer ?
#
loop_
_entity_poly.entity_id
_entity_poly.type
_entity_poly.pdbx_seq_one_letter_code
_entity_poly.pdbx_strand_id
1 'polypeptide(L)'
;MIGCKDTECIINLINVVLEKYGIKSFVKQINLKVVDGLSKYEDGNVTINILKYDEIYHDAGGESELISSFIFLVSLYSIVGVKKSEEIILNEFGANSLIYKLHNILLA
;
A
#
# COMPACT_ATOMS: atom_id res chain seq x y z
N MET A 1 2.08 -12.42 4.86
CA MET A 1 2.80 -12.33 3.58
C MET A 1 1.80 -11.84 2.54
N ILE A 2 2.09 -10.77 1.79
CA ILE A 2 1.22 -10.27 0.72
C ILE A 2 1.82 -10.78 -0.59
N GLY A 3 1.15 -11.72 -1.26
CA GLY A 3 1.63 -12.34 -2.49
C GLY A 3 0.65 -12.13 -3.64
N CYS A 4 0.12 -10.92 -3.77
CA CYS A 4 -0.86 -10.61 -4.81
C CYS A 4 -0.20 -10.60 -6.19
N LYS A 5 -0.79 -11.32 -7.15
CA LYS A 5 -0.30 -11.42 -8.54
C LYS A 5 -0.84 -10.30 -9.44
N ASP A 6 -1.84 -9.58 -8.98
CA ASP A 6 -2.50 -8.49 -9.68
C ASP A 6 -2.96 -7.40 -8.69
N THR A 7 -3.38 -6.26 -9.24
CA THR A 7 -3.90 -5.12 -8.47
C THR A 7 -5.27 -5.39 -7.85
N GLU A 8 -6.06 -6.31 -8.41
CA GLU A 8 -7.40 -6.63 -7.89
C GLU A 8 -7.33 -7.33 -6.53
N CYS A 9 -6.39 -8.27 -6.37
CA CYS A 9 -6.06 -8.90 -5.09
C CYS A 9 -5.68 -7.85 -4.05
N ILE A 10 -4.91 -6.82 -4.42
CA ILE A 10 -4.50 -5.76 -3.50
C ILE A 10 -5.69 -4.87 -3.13
N ILE A 11 -6.54 -4.50 -4.09
CA ILE A 11 -7.77 -3.74 -3.85
C ILE A 11 -8.67 -4.48 -2.86
N ASN A 12 -8.89 -5.77 -3.08
CA ASN A 12 -9.69 -6.61 -2.19
C ASN A 12 -9.08 -6.69 -0.80
N LEU A 13 -7.77 -6.91 -0.68
CA LEU A 13 -7.07 -6.94 0.60
C LEU A 13 -7.19 -5.61 1.35
N ILE A 14 -7.00 -4.48 0.68
CA ILE A 14 -7.14 -3.16 1.29
C ILE A 14 -8.57 -2.96 1.79
N ASN A 15 -9.58 -3.26 0.97
CA ASN A 15 -10.98 -3.06 1.35
C ASN A 15 -11.37 -3.92 2.56
N VAL A 16 -10.92 -5.18 2.62
CA VAL A 16 -11.12 -6.05 3.79
C VAL A 16 -10.47 -5.45 5.04
N VAL A 17 -9.26 -4.92 4.91
CA VAL A 17 -8.57 -4.26 6.03
C VAL A 17 -9.30 -2.99 6.44
N LEU A 18 -9.70 -2.12 5.51
CA LEU A 18 -10.44 -0.89 5.86
C LEU A 18 -11.75 -1.21 6.58
N GLU A 19 -12.50 -2.20 6.10
CA GLU A 19 -13.74 -2.65 6.72
C GLU A 19 -13.51 -3.18 8.14
N LYS A 20 -12.50 -4.04 8.33
CA LYS A 20 -12.12 -4.60 9.63
C LYS A 20 -11.83 -3.53 10.69
N TYR A 21 -11.28 -2.39 10.28
CA TYR A 21 -10.95 -1.26 11.16
C TYR A 21 -12.04 -0.17 11.18
N GLY A 22 -13.21 -0.41 10.57
CA GLY A 22 -14.34 0.53 10.59
C GLY A 22 -14.11 1.80 9.76
N ILE A 23 -13.20 1.76 8.79
CA ILE A 23 -12.88 2.90 7.92
C ILE A 23 -13.85 2.90 6.74
N LYS A 24 -14.63 3.99 6.59
CA LYS A 24 -15.68 4.11 5.57
C LYS A 24 -15.16 4.32 4.14
N SER A 25 -13.86 4.55 3.97
CA SER A 25 -13.24 4.68 2.65
C SER A 25 -13.26 3.34 1.92
N PHE A 26 -13.39 3.39 0.60
CA PHE A 26 -13.36 2.21 -0.26
C PHE A 26 -12.44 2.47 -1.45
N VAL A 27 -11.64 1.48 -1.82
CA VAL A 27 -10.74 1.52 -2.98
C VAL A 27 -11.42 0.84 -4.16
N LYS A 28 -11.63 1.60 -5.23
CA LYS A 28 -12.20 1.13 -6.50
C LYS A 28 -11.11 0.74 -7.49
N GLN A 29 -10.03 1.51 -7.53
CA GLN A 29 -8.93 1.32 -8.46
C GLN A 29 -7.62 1.87 -7.93
N ILE A 30 -6.53 1.32 -8.45
CA ILE A 30 -5.16 1.77 -8.21
C ILE A 30 -4.56 2.15 -9.55
N ASN A 31 -4.05 3.38 -9.65
CA ASN A 31 -3.44 3.92 -10.85
C ASN A 31 -1.97 4.27 -10.59
N LEU A 32 -1.13 4.17 -11.62
CA LEU A 32 0.23 4.67 -11.61
C LEU A 32 0.29 5.96 -12.43
N LYS A 33 0.59 7.09 -11.80
CA LYS A 33 0.74 8.40 -12.46
C LYS A 33 1.77 9.25 -11.74
N VAL A 34 2.23 10.32 -12.38
CA VAL A 34 3.04 11.33 -11.69
C VAL A 34 2.14 12.12 -10.74
N VAL A 35 2.50 12.12 -9.45
CA VAL A 35 1.84 12.88 -8.38
C VAL A 35 2.91 13.38 -7.40
N ASP A 36 2.62 14.47 -6.69
CA ASP A 36 3.47 14.90 -5.59
C ASP A 36 3.36 13.92 -4.42
N GLY A 37 4.51 13.45 -3.91
CA GLY A 37 4.58 12.45 -2.84
C GLY A 37 4.57 11.00 -3.33
N LEU A 38 4.30 10.06 -2.42
CA LEU A 38 4.32 8.61 -2.72
C LEU A 38 3.01 8.13 -3.39
N SER A 39 1.87 8.72 -3.03
CA SER A 39 0.54 8.39 -3.52
C SER A 39 -0.51 9.38 -2.99
N LYS A 40 -1.68 9.41 -3.64
CA LYS A 40 -2.85 10.23 -3.28
C LYS A 40 -4.12 9.37 -3.30
N TYR A 41 -5.04 9.62 -2.37
CA TYR A 41 -6.38 9.05 -2.39
C TYR A 41 -7.44 10.12 -2.68
N GLU A 42 -8.35 9.87 -3.64
CA GLU A 42 -9.44 10.77 -4.00
C GLU A 42 -10.61 9.98 -4.62
N ASP A 43 -11.83 10.14 -4.08
CA ASP A 43 -13.07 9.53 -4.58
C ASP A 43 -13.04 8.01 -4.82
N GLY A 44 -12.26 7.30 -4.00
CA GLY A 44 -12.06 5.86 -4.12
C GLY A 44 -10.92 5.44 -5.05
N ASN A 45 -10.16 6.38 -5.57
CA ASN A 45 -9.02 6.13 -6.45
C ASN A 45 -7.73 6.34 -5.68
N VAL A 46 -6.87 5.33 -5.65
CA VAL A 46 -5.49 5.49 -5.21
C VAL A 46 -4.64 5.76 -6.44
N THR A 47 -3.87 6.83 -6.41
CA THR A 47 -2.86 7.13 -7.44
C THR A 47 -1.49 7.04 -6.81
N ILE A 48 -0.68 6.08 -7.22
CA ILE A 48 0.69 5.87 -6.75
C ILE A 48 1.65 6.58 -7.70
N ASN A 49 2.69 7.20 -7.13
CA ASN A 49 3.72 7.85 -7.91
C ASN A 49 4.48 6.81 -8.76
N ILE A 50 4.32 6.94 -10.08
CA ILE A 50 4.91 6.00 -11.05
C ILE A 50 6.44 5.95 -10.96
N LEU A 51 7.12 7.07 -10.69
CA LEU A 51 8.58 7.09 -10.59
C LEU A 51 9.06 6.26 -9.38
N LYS A 52 8.33 6.35 -8.26
CA LYS A 52 8.62 5.57 -7.06
C LYS A 52 8.25 4.10 -7.20
N TYR A 53 7.17 3.82 -7.91
CA TYR A 53 6.83 2.46 -8.28
C TYR A 53 7.93 1.82 -9.14
N ASP A 54 8.40 2.52 -10.18
CA ASP A 54 9.43 2.01 -11.09
C ASP A 54 10.77 1.78 -10.37
N GLU A 55 11.20 2.70 -9.49
CA GLU A 55 12.38 2.51 -8.63
C GLU A 55 12.27 1.19 -7.85
N ILE A 56 11.16 0.98 -7.11
CA ILE A 56 10.94 -0.24 -6.32
C ILE A 56 10.84 -1.48 -7.21
N TYR A 57 10.17 -1.40 -8.36
CA TYR A 57 10.03 -2.53 -9.28
C TYR A 57 11.38 -3.04 -9.78
N HIS A 58 12.28 -2.11 -10.14
CA HIS A 58 13.62 -2.45 -10.61
C HIS A 58 14.50 -2.98 -9.45
N ASP A 59 14.48 -2.32 -8.29
CA ASP A 59 15.26 -2.75 -7.12
C ASP A 59 14.81 -4.11 -6.58
N ALA A 60 13.51 -4.40 -6.66
CA ALA A 60 12.93 -5.69 -6.29
C ALA A 60 13.29 -6.81 -7.26
N GLY A 61 13.87 -6.51 -8.43
CA GLY A 61 14.03 -7.49 -9.51
C GLY A 61 12.70 -8.11 -9.97
N GLY A 62 11.58 -7.42 -9.80
CA GLY A 62 10.26 -7.96 -10.10
C GLY A 62 9.66 -8.88 -9.02
N GLU A 63 10.23 -8.97 -7.81
CA GLU A 63 9.69 -9.79 -6.73
C GLU A 63 8.28 -9.33 -6.32
N SER A 64 7.28 -10.18 -6.61
CA SER A 64 5.86 -9.87 -6.42
C SER A 64 5.49 -9.56 -4.99
N GLU A 65 6.18 -10.16 -4.01
CA GLU A 65 5.93 -9.91 -2.58
C GLU A 65 6.30 -8.47 -2.18
N LEU A 66 7.46 -7.98 -2.63
CA LEU A 66 7.91 -6.62 -2.34
C LEU A 66 7.03 -5.59 -3.06
N ILE A 67 6.75 -5.83 -4.34
CA ILE A 67 5.91 -4.94 -5.15
C ILE A 67 4.49 -4.86 -4.57
N SER A 68 3.88 -5.99 -4.23
CA SER A 68 2.52 -5.99 -3.68
C SER A 68 2.46 -5.41 -2.26
N SER A 69 3.48 -5.66 -1.43
CA SER A 69 3.60 -5.03 -0.12
C SER A 69 3.76 -3.50 -0.23
N PHE A 70 4.54 -3.03 -1.20
CA PHE A 70 4.68 -1.61 -1.51
C PHE A 70 3.33 -1.02 -1.92
N ILE A 71 2.65 -1.56 -2.94
CA ILE A 71 1.35 -1.05 -3.42
C ILE A 71 0.34 -1.00 -2.27
N PHE A 72 0.23 -2.07 -1.47
CA PHE A 72 -0.69 -2.11 -0.34
C PHE A 72 -0.36 -1.00 0.68
N LEU A 73 0.92 -0.88 1.08
CA LEU A 73 1.39 0.13 2.03
C LEU A 73 1.07 1.54 1.53
N VAL A 74 1.43 1.83 0.28
CA VAL A 74 1.23 3.17 -0.27
C VAL A 74 -0.24 3.53 -0.46
N SER A 75 -1.08 2.53 -0.73
CA SER A 75 -2.52 2.71 -0.79
C SER A 75 -3.09 2.97 0.59
N LEU A 76 -2.75 2.14 1.58
CA LEU A 76 -3.27 2.26 2.93
C LEU A 76 -2.89 3.61 3.55
N TYR A 77 -1.61 4.01 3.52
CA TYR A 77 -1.21 5.28 4.14
C TYR A 77 -1.90 6.47 3.46
N SER A 78 -2.14 6.43 2.13
CA SER A 78 -2.82 7.55 1.44
C SER A 78 -4.25 7.77 1.92
N ILE A 79 -4.87 6.73 2.48
CA ILE A 79 -6.25 6.74 2.97
C ILE A 79 -6.29 7.13 4.45
N VAL A 80 -5.37 6.62 5.28
CA VAL A 80 -5.46 6.72 6.75
C VAL A 80 -4.35 7.56 7.40
N GLY A 81 -3.33 7.95 6.65
CA GLY A 81 -2.13 8.63 7.14
C GLY A 81 -1.15 7.70 7.86
N VAL A 82 0.09 8.20 8.05
CA VAL A 82 1.24 7.41 8.54
C VAL A 82 0.96 6.68 9.86
N LYS A 83 0.49 7.40 10.89
CA LYS A 83 0.28 6.83 12.23
C LYS A 83 -0.71 5.66 12.21
N LYS A 84 -1.81 5.81 11.45
CA LYS A 84 -2.85 4.79 11.41
C LYS A 84 -2.46 3.61 10.51
N SER A 85 -1.69 3.85 9.44
CA SER A 85 -1.15 2.77 8.62
C SER A 85 -0.15 1.92 9.40
N GLU A 86 0.70 2.53 10.23
CA GLU A 86 1.63 1.80 11.10
C GLU A 86 0.89 0.86 12.05
N GLU A 87 -0.11 1.38 12.76
CA GLU A 87 -0.94 0.61 13.70
C GLU A 87 -1.59 -0.61 13.02
N ILE A 88 -2.22 -0.38 11.86
CA ILE A 88 -2.88 -1.45 11.09
C ILE A 88 -1.86 -2.49 10.62
N ILE A 89 -0.72 -2.06 10.08
CA ILE A 89 0.30 -2.98 9.57
C ILE A 89 0.89 -3.82 10.70
N LEU A 90 1.17 -3.20 11.84
CA LEU A 90 1.69 -3.89 13.01
C LEU A 90 0.70 -4.94 13.51
N ASN A 91 -0.60 -4.62 13.55
CA ASN A 91 -1.64 -5.52 14.02
C ASN A 91 -1.97 -6.66 13.03
N GLU A 92 -1.97 -6.40 11.72
CA GLU A 92 -2.32 -7.40 10.71
C GLU A 92 -1.14 -8.31 10.32
N PHE A 93 0.08 -7.79 10.31
CA PHE A 93 1.24 -8.50 9.77
C PHE A 93 2.38 -8.69 10.79
N GLY A 94 2.40 -7.93 11.88
CA GLY A 94 3.44 -7.98 12.90
C GLY A 94 4.72 -7.23 12.53
N ALA A 95 5.51 -6.90 13.56
CA ALA A 95 6.72 -6.08 13.46
C ALA A 95 7.84 -6.70 12.60
N ASN A 96 7.83 -8.02 12.41
CA ASN A 96 8.85 -8.72 11.62
C ASN A 96 8.49 -8.84 10.13
N SER A 97 7.29 -8.40 9.73
CA SER A 97 6.82 -8.51 8.35
C SER A 97 7.58 -7.60 7.38
N LEU A 98 7.63 -8.02 6.11
CA LEU A 98 8.22 -7.22 5.04
C LEU A 98 7.56 -5.84 4.92
N ILE A 99 6.23 -5.80 4.99
CA ILE A 99 5.45 -4.56 4.91
C ILE A 99 5.74 -3.60 6.08
N TYR A 100 5.93 -4.10 7.30
CA TYR A 100 6.29 -3.25 8.44
C TYR A 100 7.70 -2.67 8.27
N LYS A 101 8.64 -3.46 7.76
CA LYS A 101 9.99 -2.97 7.42
C LYS A 101 9.94 -1.90 6.32
N LEU A 102 9.14 -2.11 5.28
CA LEU A 102 8.91 -1.12 4.21
C LEU A 102 8.29 0.17 4.75
N HIS A 103 7.31 0.07 5.66
CA HIS A 103 6.72 1.23 6.31
C HIS A 103 7.81 2.09 6.99
N ASN A 104 8.70 1.47 7.75
CA ASN A 104 9.77 2.18 8.46
C ASN A 104 10.86 2.76 7.55
N ILE A 105 11.03 2.22 6.35
CA ILE A 105 11.99 2.76 5.37
C ILE A 105 11.36 3.96 4.63
N LEU A 106 10.07 3.90 4.32
CA LEU A 106 9.42 4.84 3.42
C LEU A 106 8.71 5.99 4.13
N LEU A 107 8.25 5.79 5.37
CA LEU A 107 7.31 6.70 6.05
C LEU A 107 7.72 7.10 7.49
N ALA A 108 8.80 6.53 8.05
CA ALA A 108 9.33 6.91 9.37
C ALA A 108 10.43 7.97 9.23
#